data_AF-A0A1M6SGT6-F1
#
_entry.id   AF-A0A1M6SGT6-F1
#
_cell.length_a   1.000
_cell.length_b   1.000
_cell.length_c   1.000
_cell.angle_alpha   90.00
_cell.angle_beta   90.00
_cell.angle_gamma   90.00
#
_symmetry.space_group_name_H-M   'P 1'
#
loop_
_entity.id
_entity.type
_entity.pdbx_description
1 polymer ?
#
loop_
_entity_poly.entity_id
_entity_poly.type
_entity_poly.pdbx_seq_one_letter_code
_entity_poly.pdbx_strand_id
1 'polypeptide(L)'
;MQYDWKKYEDKLKALREFLEKADALSPEVEAKLYLPGEEGAEKDAKVPYILLCYYTKENVCHKRKIELFEYYLQEDLKDLISKITSMAEEFAMEIEHSEYGGG
;
A
#
# COMPACT_ATOMS: atom_id res chain seq x y z
N MET A 1 -22.77 5.10 -2.87
CA MET A 1 -21.93 5.63 -1.78
C MET A 1 -20.88 6.52 -2.41
N GLN A 2 -20.84 7.80 -2.02
CA GLN A 2 -19.80 8.72 -2.45
C GLN A 2 -18.69 8.60 -1.40
N TYR A 3 -17.53 8.06 -1.78
CA TYR A 3 -16.39 7.92 -0.87
C TYR A 3 -15.75 9.30 -0.67
N ASP A 4 -15.86 9.87 0.52
CA ASP A 4 -15.41 11.25 0.77
C ASP A 4 -13.98 11.29 1.33
N TRP A 5 -13.08 10.58 0.66
CA TRP A 5 -11.67 10.44 1.05
C TRP A 5 -10.93 11.78 1.07
N LYS A 6 -11.43 12.80 0.36
CA LYS A 6 -10.85 14.15 0.30
C LYS A 6 -10.80 14.83 1.67
N LYS A 7 -11.69 14.46 2.60
CA LYS A 7 -11.67 14.94 3.99
C LYS A 7 -10.43 14.48 4.76
N TYR A 8 -9.73 13.47 4.26
CA TYR A 8 -8.57 12.85 4.89
C TYR A 8 -7.27 13.18 4.14
N GLU A 9 -7.24 14.24 3.34
CA GLU A 9 -6.07 14.63 2.53
C GLU A 9 -4.81 14.82 3.37
N ASP A 10 -4.90 15.47 4.53
CA ASP A 10 -3.76 15.63 5.45
C ASP A 10 -3.24 14.28 5.96
N LYS A 11 -4.14 13.33 6.25
CA LYS A 11 -3.77 11.98 6.69
C LYS A 11 -3.13 11.19 5.56
N LEU A 12 -3.66 11.28 4.35
CA LEU A 12 -3.10 10.67 3.14
C LEU A 12 -1.71 11.23 2.83
N LYS A 13 -1.51 12.53 3.04
CA LYS A 13 -0.20 13.18 2.90
C LYS A 13 0.79 12.65 3.93
N ALA A 14 0.41 12.59 5.20
CA ALA A 14 1.26 12.03 6.25
C ALA A 14 1.58 10.55 6.01
N LEU A 15 0.61 9.79 5.48
CA LEU A 15 0.82 8.41 5.07
C LEU A 15 1.79 8.29 3.89
N ARG A 16 1.69 9.16 2.88
CA ARG A 16 2.66 9.24 1.78
C ARG A 16 4.06 9.51 2.30
N GLU A 17 4.22 10.52 3.16
CA GLU A 17 5.51 10.86 3.76
C GLU A 17 6.09 9.72 4.61
N PHE A 18 5.23 8.86 5.19
CA PHE A 18 5.68 7.64 5.85
C PHE A 18 6.19 6.61 4.83
N LEU A 19 5.43 6.32 3.77
CA LEU A 19 5.78 5.31 2.76
C LEU A 19 7.01 5.68 1.93
N GLU A 20 7.29 6.96 1.74
CA GLU A 20 8.47 7.46 1.01
C GLU A 20 9.77 7.33 1.81
N LYS A 21 9.70 7.00 3.12
CA LYS A 21 10.90 6.71 3.90
C LYS A 21 11.48 5.37 3.46
N ALA A 22 12.80 5.32 3.33
CA ALA A 22 13.51 4.07 3.10
C ALA A 22 13.12 3.05 4.18
N ASP A 23 12.84 1.81 3.75
CA ASP A 23 12.50 0.67 4.61
C ASP A 23 11.27 0.92 5.52
N ALA A 24 10.33 1.79 5.12
CA ALA A 24 9.13 2.09 5.91
C ALA A 24 8.27 0.86 6.21
N LEU A 25 8.26 -0.12 5.30
CA LEU A 25 7.52 -1.38 5.46
C LEU A 25 8.48 -2.58 5.55
N SER A 26 9.40 -2.72 4.59
CA SER A 26 10.48 -3.73 4.56
C SER A 26 11.53 -3.31 3.52
N PRO A 27 12.79 -3.76 3.61
CA PRO A 27 13.82 -3.47 2.60
C PRO A 27 13.49 -3.95 1.19
N GLU A 28 12.70 -5.02 1.06
CA GLU A 28 12.33 -5.64 -0.20
C GLU A 28 10.97 -5.17 -0.74
N VAL A 29 10.26 -4.33 0.02
CA VAL A 29 8.92 -3.83 -0.32
C VAL A 29 8.98 -2.34 -0.60
N GLU A 30 8.70 -1.98 -1.85
CA GLU A 30 8.41 -0.60 -2.22
C GLU A 30 6.90 -0.35 -2.11
N ALA A 31 6.50 0.78 -1.53
CA ALA A 31 5.11 1.16 -1.39
C ALA A 31 4.87 2.57 -1.87
N LYS A 32 3.83 2.75 -2.68
CA LYS A 32 3.46 4.06 -3.22
C LYS A 32 1.97 4.33 -3.10
N LEU A 33 1.62 5.48 -2.53
CA LEU A 33 0.25 5.96 -2.43
C LEU A 33 -0.17 6.72 -3.69
N TYR A 34 -1.27 6.30 -4.28
CA TYR A 34 -1.92 6.96 -5.41
C TYR A 34 -3.31 7.49 -5.03
N LEU A 35 -3.60 8.70 -5.42
CA LEU A 35 -4.89 9.39 -5.30
C LEU A 35 -5.66 9.29 -6.63
N PRO A 36 -7.00 9.23 -6.58
CA PRO A 36 -7.83 9.28 -7.77
C PRO A 36 -7.53 10.50 -8.63
N GLY A 37 -7.13 10.27 -9.89
CA GLY A 37 -6.81 11.33 -10.85
C GLY A 37 -5.40 11.89 -10.79
N GLU A 38 -4.50 11.36 -9.96
CA GLU A 38 -3.08 11.73 -10.02
C GLU A 38 -2.33 11.08 -11.19
N GLU A 39 -1.19 11.66 -11.56
CA GLU A 39 -0.34 11.10 -12.61
C GLU A 39 0.23 9.74 -12.20
N GLY A 40 0.04 8.74 -13.07
CA GLY A 40 0.45 7.35 -12.79
C GLY A 40 -0.57 6.53 -11.99
N ALA A 41 -1.67 7.12 -11.52
CA ALA A 41 -2.77 6.38 -10.93
C ALA A 41 -3.62 5.66 -12.00
N GLU A 42 -4.32 4.61 -11.58
CA GLU A 42 -5.33 3.97 -12.40
C GLU A 42 -6.45 4.96 -12.77
N LYS A 43 -6.78 5.02 -14.07
CA LYS A 43 -7.77 5.98 -14.60
C LYS A 43 -9.15 5.86 -13.97
N ASP A 44 -9.52 4.65 -13.56
CA ASP A 44 -10.82 4.33 -12.98
C ASP A 44 -10.79 4.23 -11.44
N ALA A 45 -9.68 4.66 -10.80
CA ALA A 45 -9.59 4.67 -9.35
C ALA A 45 -10.65 5.59 -8.74
N LYS A 46 -11.47 5.03 -7.84
CA LYS A 46 -12.53 5.78 -7.12
C LYS A 46 -12.11 6.24 -5.73
N VAL A 47 -11.09 5.58 -5.17
CA VAL A 47 -10.55 5.83 -3.84
C VAL A 47 -9.01 5.82 -3.90
N PRO A 48 -8.33 6.45 -2.93
CA PRO A 48 -6.89 6.34 -2.79
C PRO A 48 -6.49 4.87 -2.61
N TYR A 49 -5.31 4.51 -3.07
CA TYR A 49 -4.81 3.15 -2.92
C TYR A 49 -3.29 3.15 -2.79
N ILE A 50 -2.79 2.14 -2.11
CA ILE A 50 -1.36 1.87 -2.00
C ILE A 50 -1.04 0.73 -2.96
N LEU A 51 -0.02 0.94 -3.78
CA LEU A 51 0.59 -0.11 -4.57
C LEU A 51 1.84 -0.59 -3.84
N LEU A 52 1.80 -1.83 -3.37
CA LEU A 52 2.96 -2.55 -2.85
C LEU A 52 3.64 -3.28 -4.01
N CYS A 53 4.97 -3.23 -4.04
CA CYS A 53 5.85 -3.88 -4.99
C CYS A 53 6.92 -4.63 -4.19
N TYR A 54 6.78 -5.96 -4.09
CA TYR A 54 7.82 -6.81 -3.51
C TYR A 54 8.74 -7.32 -4.60
N TYR A 55 10.05 -7.10 -4.45
CA TYR A 55 11.05 -7.55 -5.41
C TYR A 55 11.71 -8.84 -4.92
N THR A 56 11.53 -9.92 -5.68
CA THR A 56 12.19 -11.20 -5.39
C THR A 56 13.67 -11.14 -5.81
N LYS A 57 14.45 -12.14 -5.39
CA LYS A 57 15.88 -12.26 -5.77
C LYS A 57 16.10 -12.36 -7.29
N GLU A 58 15.08 -12.79 -8.03
CA GLU A 58 15.09 -12.85 -9.51
C GLU A 58 14.71 -11.52 -10.17
N ASN A 59 14.60 -10.44 -9.39
CA ASN A 59 14.09 -9.11 -9.80
C ASN A 59 12.66 -9.14 -10.35
N VAL A 60 11.87 -10.14 -9.97
CA VAL A 60 10.43 -10.16 -10.29
C VAL A 60 9.69 -9.30 -9.28
N CYS A 61 8.92 -8.34 -9.78
CA CYS A 61 8.12 -7.45 -8.95
C CYS A 61 6.69 -7.99 -8.82
N HIS A 62 6.38 -8.50 -7.64
CA HIS A 62 5.02 -8.89 -7.27
C HIS A 62 4.28 -7.67 -6.73
N LYS A 63 3.09 -7.41 -7.28
CA LYS A 63 2.31 -6.22 -6.95
C LYS A 63 1.05 -6.56 -6.17
N ARG A 64 0.76 -5.78 -5.13
CA ARG A 64 -0.50 -5.84 -4.38
C ARG A 64 -1.09 -4.44 -4.23
N LYS A 65 -2.36 -4.30 -4.56
CA LYS A 65 -3.11 -3.06 -4.40
C LYS A 65 -3.92 -3.12 -3.11
N ILE A 66 -3.80 -2.08 -2.28
CA ILE A 66 -4.57 -1.88 -1.05
C ILE A 66 -5.45 -0.64 -1.24
N GLU A 67 -6.75 -0.82 -1.37
CA GLU A 67 -7.70 0.27 -1.52
C GLU A 67 -8.02 0.91 -0.17
N LEU A 68 -7.74 2.21 -0.04
CA LEU A 68 -7.98 2.99 1.17
C LEU A 68 -9.40 3.56 1.15
N PHE A 69 -10.37 2.68 1.39
CA PHE A 69 -11.74 3.09 1.64
C PHE A 69 -11.86 4.00 2.87
N GLU A 70 -12.95 4.75 2.93
CA GLU A 70 -13.20 5.74 3.99
C GLU A 70 -13.09 5.16 5.40
N TYR A 71 -13.53 3.92 5.62
CA TYR A 71 -13.45 3.28 6.94
C TYR A 71 -12.01 3.02 7.40
N TYR A 72 -11.05 2.82 6.49
CA TYR A 72 -9.62 2.77 6.85
C TYR A 72 -9.09 4.15 7.21
N LEU A 73 -9.55 5.19 6.51
CA LEU A 73 -9.14 6.57 6.75
C LEU A 73 -9.75 7.16 8.03
N GLN A 74 -10.84 6.57 8.54
CA GLN A 74 -11.43 6.93 9.82
C GLN A 74 -10.57 6.51 11.02
N GLU A 75 -9.75 5.47 10.88
CA GLU A 75 -8.85 4.97 11.93
C GLU A 75 -7.70 5.95 12.20
N ASP A 76 -7.05 5.87 13.36
CA ASP A 76 -5.87 6.70 13.62
C ASP A 76 -4.77 6.41 12.58
N LEU A 77 -3.95 7.42 12.26
CA LEU A 77 -2.86 7.26 11.30
C LEU A 77 -1.90 6.13 11.71
N LYS A 78 -1.64 5.97 13.01
CA LYS A 78 -0.76 4.89 13.51
C LYS A 78 -1.38 3.52 13.30
N ASP A 79 -2.68 3.37 13.55
CA ASP A 79 -3.40 2.12 13.33
C ASP A 79 -3.43 1.76 11.85
N LEU A 80 -3.67 2.76 10.98
CA LEU A 80 -3.63 2.59 9.54
C LEU A 80 -2.24 2.15 9.06
N ILE A 81 -1.18 2.82 9.53
CA ILE A 81 0.21 2.46 9.22
C ILE A 81 0.48 1.02 9.67
N SER A 82 0.14 0.67 10.92
CA SER A 82 0.36 -0.66 11.45
C SER A 82 -0.32 -1.74 10.61
N LYS A 83 -1.55 -1.49 10.16
CA LYS A 83 -2.28 -2.41 9.28
C LYS A 83 -1.60 -2.56 7.93
N ILE A 84 -1.17 -1.47 7.31
CA ILE A 84 -0.48 -1.50 6.01
C ILE A 84 0.84 -2.26 6.13
N THR A 85 1.60 -2.05 7.21
CA THR A 85 2.82 -2.81 7.50
C THR A 85 2.53 -4.29 7.63
N SER A 86 1.55 -4.69 8.43
CA SER A 86 1.18 -6.11 8.55
C SER A 86 0.73 -6.72 7.22
N MET A 87 -0.05 -6.00 6.41
CA MET A 87 -0.47 -6.47 5.08
C MET A 87 0.73 -6.62 4.12
N ALA A 88 1.75 -5.77 4.24
CA ALA A 88 2.96 -5.85 3.44
C ALA A 88 3.86 -7.02 3.87
N GLU A 89 3.98 -7.26 5.17
CA GLU A 89 4.69 -8.42 5.73
C GLU A 89 4.02 -9.73 5.32
N GLU A 90 2.68 -9.81 5.45
CA GLU A 90 1.89 -10.96 4.98
C GLU A 90 2.08 -11.19 3.49
N PHE A 91 2.07 -10.13 2.69
CA PHE A 91 2.31 -10.22 1.24
C PHE A 91 3.69 -10.77 0.91
N ALA A 92 4.74 -10.28 1.58
CA ALA A 92 6.10 -10.78 1.39
C ALA A 92 6.20 -12.27 1.77
N MET A 93 5.67 -12.66 2.93
CA MET A 93 5.67 -14.06 3.38
C MET A 93 4.91 -14.99 2.42
N GLU A 94 3.78 -14.54 1.87
CA GLU A 94 3.01 -15.31 0.88
C GLU A 94 3.82 -15.56 -0.40
N ILE A 95 4.56 -14.56 -0.87
CA ILE A 95 5.42 -14.71 -2.05
C ILE A 95 6.56 -15.66 -1.76
N GLU A 96 7.28 -15.47 -0.65
CA GLU A 96 8.36 -16.37 -0.25
C GLU A 96 7.87 -17.81 -0.12
N HIS A 97 6.74 -18.03 0.56
CA HIS A 97 6.16 -19.36 0.69
C HIS A 97 5.69 -19.93 -0.67
N SER A 98 5.20 -19.10 -1.58
CA SER A 98 4.84 -19.55 -2.93
C SER A 98 6.06 -19.92 -3.78
N GLU A 99 7.20 -19.27 -3.58
CA GLU A 99 8.44 -19.59 -4.31
C GLU A 99 9.13 -20.86 -3.78
N TYR A 100 9.02 -21.15 -2.47
CA TYR A 100 9.63 -22.34 -1.84
C TYR A 100 8.65 -23.51 -1.61
N GLY A 101 7.33 -23.29 -1.77
CA GLY A 101 6.26 -24.27 -1.49
C GLY A 101 5.80 -25.09 -2.69
N GLY A 102 6.48 -25.00 -3.84
CA GLY A 102 6.24 -25.85 -5.00
C GLY A 102 6.93 -27.21 -4.84
N GLY A 103 6.16 -28.22 -4.43
CA GLY A 103 6.58 -29.62 -4.48
C GLY A 103 6.74 -30.18 -5.89
#